data_AF-A0A3M1R1P6-F1
#
_entry.id   AF-A0A3M1R1P6-F1
#
_cell.length_a   1.000
_cell.length_b   1.000
_cell.length_c   1.000
_cell.angle_alpha   90.00
_cell.angle_beta   90.00
_cell.angle_gamma   90.00
#
_symmetry.space_group_name_H-M   'P 1'
#
loop_
_entity.id
_entity.type
_entity.pdbx_description
1 polymer ?
#
loop_
_entity_poly.entity_id
_entity_poly.type
_entity_poly.pdbx_seq_one_letter_code
_entity_poly.pdbx_strand_id
1 'polypeptide(L)'
;ILGTIAAIAPLLGLLGTVTGMIKAFRVVSVQGVGHPSALAGGIAEALLTTAAGLIVAIPTIVFYYYFSRKADMLIIEMEKNALRMLNILKRE
;
A
#
# COMPACT_ATOMS: atom_id res chain seq x y z
N ILE A 1 8.60 6.28 4.75
CA ILE A 1 7.35 6.87 4.19
C ILE A 1 6.72 5.96 3.13
N LEU A 2 7.38 5.66 1.99
CA LEU A 2 6.81 4.77 0.96
C LEU A 2 6.40 3.40 1.51
N GLY A 3 7.28 2.73 2.27
CA GLY A 3 6.94 1.45 2.91
C GLY A 3 5.72 1.55 3.85
N THR A 4 5.59 2.67 4.56
CA THR A 4 4.44 2.94 5.44
C THR A 4 3.14 3.08 4.65
N ILE A 5 3.16 3.83 3.53
CA ILE A 5 1.99 4.01 2.66
C ILE A 5 1.60 2.67 2.01
N ALA A 6 2.58 1.89 1.54
CA ALA A 6 2.33 0.57 0.97
C ALA A 6 1.66 -0.39 1.96
N ALA A 7 1.99 -0.28 3.25
CA ALA A 7 1.39 -1.09 4.31
C ALA A 7 -0.02 -0.62 4.71
N ILE A 8 -0.25 0.70 4.79
CA ILE A 8 -1.52 1.27 5.30
C ILE A 8 -2.60 1.34 4.20
N ALA A 9 -2.25 1.58 2.94
CA ALA A 9 -3.23 1.77 1.86
C ALA A 9 -4.21 0.58 1.68
N PRO A 10 -3.78 -0.70 1.71
CA PRO A 10 -4.71 -1.83 1.66
C PRO A 10 -5.62 -1.91 2.89
N LEU A 11 -5.10 -1.57 4.07
CA LEU A 11 -5.87 -1.56 5.32
C LEU A 11 -6.96 -0.49 5.29
N LEU A 12 -6.70 0.66 4.67
CA LEU A 12 -7.70 1.71 4.44
C LEU A 12 -8.77 1.25 3.44
N GLY A 13 -8.40 0.51 2.38
CA GLY A 13 -9.36 -0.10 1.47
C GLY A 13 -10.27 -1.12 2.18
N LEU A 14 -9.68 -1.97 3.03
CA LEU A 14 -10.42 -2.92 3.85
C LEU A 14 -11.35 -2.20 4.84
N LEU A 15 -10.91 -1.12 5.47
CA LEU A 15 -11.77 -0.28 6.30
C LEU A 15 -12.98 0.23 5.49
N GLY A 16 -12.74 0.67 4.25
CA GLY A 16 -13.78 1.01 3.30
C GLY A 16 -14.82 -0.11 3.12
N THR A 17 -14.38 -1.36 2.89
CA THR A 17 -15.32 -2.49 2.78
C THR A 17 -16.17 -2.69 4.04
N VAL A 18 -15.58 -2.58 5.22
CA VAL A 18 -16.31 -2.72 6.48
C VAL A 18 -17.39 -1.64 6.59
N THR A 19 -17.04 -0.38 6.29
CA THR A 19 -18.01 0.71 6.33
C THR A 19 -19.12 0.58 5.28
N GLY A 20 -18.78 0.14 4.06
CA GLY A 20 -19.75 -0.12 2.99
C GLY A 20 -20.74 -1.22 3.35
N MET A 21 -20.25 -2.33 3.93
CA MET A 21 -21.11 -3.42 4.38
C MET A 21 -22.03 -2.99 5.53
N ILE A 22 -21.55 -2.17 6.47
CA ILE A 22 -22.40 -1.62 7.55
C ILE A 22 -23.55 -0.79 6.95
N LYS A 23 -23.28 0.06 5.95
CA LYS A 23 -24.33 0.82 5.25
C LYS A 23 -25.32 -0.11 4.53
N ALA A 24 -24.82 -1.12 3.83
CA ALA A 24 -25.63 -2.08 3.09
C ALA A 24 -26.62 -2.83 4.01
N PHE A 25 -26.14 -3.32 5.17
CA PHE A 25 -26.99 -3.98 6.15
C PHE A 25 -27.99 -3.04 6.83
N ARG A 26 -27.65 -1.75 7.02
CA ARG A 26 -28.59 -0.75 7.54
C ARG A 26 -29.75 -0.50 6.58
N VAL A 27 -29.52 -0.54 5.27
CA VAL A 27 -30.61 -0.43 4.28
C VAL A 27 -31.56 -1.62 4.38
N VAL A 28 -31.01 -2.83 4.49
CA VAL A 28 -31.81 -4.06 4.65
C VAL A 28 -32.62 -4.04 5.95
N SER A 29 -32.06 -3.54 7.06
CA SER A 29 -32.79 -3.49 8.34
C SER A 29 -33.95 -2.51 8.34
N VAL A 30 -33.87 -1.43 7.56
CA VAL A 30 -34.90 -0.38 7.50
C VAL A 30 -35.94 -0.65 6.42
N GLN A 31 -35.53 -1.13 5.24
CA GLN A 31 -36.42 -1.33 4.08
C GLN A 31 -36.89 -2.78 3.91
N GLY A 32 -36.38 -3.71 4.73
CA GLY A 32 -36.62 -5.13 4.59
C GLY A 32 -35.88 -5.75 3.41
N VAL A 33 -36.00 -7.07 3.25
CA VAL A 33 -35.27 -7.86 2.23
C VAL A 33 -35.77 -7.60 0.79
N GLY A 34 -36.83 -6.78 0.63
CA GLY A 34 -37.51 -6.56 -0.64
C GLY A 34 -36.74 -5.74 -1.68
N HIS A 35 -35.58 -5.16 -1.37
CA HIS A 35 -34.81 -4.29 -2.28
C HIS A 35 -33.37 -4.80 -2.51
N PRO A 36 -33.19 -5.95 -3.19
CA PRO A 36 -31.89 -6.55 -3.43
C PRO A 36 -30.94 -5.66 -4.25
N SER A 37 -31.47 -4.77 -5.09
CA SER A 37 -30.65 -3.81 -5.87
C SER A 37 -29.87 -2.84 -4.99
N ALA A 38 -30.46 -2.38 -3.87
CA ALA A 38 -29.78 -1.46 -2.96
C ALA A 38 -28.67 -2.15 -2.18
N LEU A 39 -28.89 -3.41 -1.78
CA LEU A 39 -27.86 -4.25 -1.16
C LEU A 39 -26.68 -4.50 -2.11
N ALA A 40 -26.97 -4.86 -3.37
CA ALA A 40 -25.95 -5.07 -4.38
C ALA A 40 -25.10 -3.81 -4.62
N GLY A 41 -25.73 -2.63 -4.61
CA GLY A 41 -25.03 -1.35 -4.70
C GLY A 41 -24.06 -1.11 -3.54
N GLY A 42 -24.46 -1.39 -2.29
CA GLY A 42 -23.59 -1.23 -1.12
C GLY A 42 -22.40 -2.21 -1.11
N ILE A 43 -22.60 -3.43 -1.61
CA ILE A 43 -21.51 -4.41 -1.78
C ILE A 43 -20.54 -3.95 -2.88
N ALA A 44 -21.05 -3.42 -3.99
CA ALA A 44 -20.21 -2.89 -5.06
C ALA A 44 -19.37 -1.69 -4.59
N GLU A 45 -19.97 -0.76 -3.83
CA GLU A 45 -19.24 0.35 -3.20
C GLU A 45 -18.14 -0.16 -2.27
N ALA A 46 -18.45 -1.14 -1.42
CA ALA A 46 -17.48 -1.77 -0.53
C ALA A 46 -16.29 -2.31 -1.33
N LEU A 47 -16.52 -3.13 -2.35
CA LEU A 47 -15.45 -3.72 -3.16
C LEU A 47 -14.61 -2.67 -3.91
N LEU A 48 -15.23 -1.58 -4.37
CA LEU A 48 -14.52 -0.49 -5.05
C LEU A 48 -13.51 0.19 -4.11
N THR A 49 -13.84 0.37 -2.83
CA THR A 49 -12.90 0.97 -1.86
C THR A 49 -11.66 0.10 -1.62
N THR A 50 -11.81 -1.24 -1.62
CA THR A 50 -10.65 -2.15 -1.56
C THR A 50 -9.81 -2.05 -2.83
N ALA A 51 -10.44 -2.01 -4.00
CA ALA A 51 -9.72 -1.83 -5.26
C ALA A 51 -8.93 -0.52 -5.25
N ALA A 52 -9.50 0.57 -4.76
CA ALA A 52 -8.81 1.86 -4.62
C ALA A 52 -7.57 1.76 -3.69
N GLY A 53 -7.71 1.09 -2.54
CA GLY A 53 -6.58 0.85 -1.63
C GLY A 53 -5.43 0.06 -2.29
N LEU A 54 -5.77 -0.96 -3.07
CA LEU A 54 -4.79 -1.76 -3.81
C LEU A 54 -4.13 -0.98 -4.96
N ILE A 55 -4.89 -0.16 -5.68
CA ILE A 55 -4.38 0.71 -6.77
C ILE A 55 -3.30 1.67 -6.24
N VAL A 56 -3.41 2.13 -4.99
CA VAL A 56 -2.36 2.97 -4.36
C VAL A 56 -1.22 2.13 -3.81
N ALA A 57 -1.50 0.98 -3.18
CA ALA A 57 -0.49 0.14 -2.53
C ALA A 57 0.51 -0.48 -3.51
N ILE A 58 0.03 -0.99 -4.65
CA ILE A 58 0.85 -1.72 -5.62
C ILE A 58 1.94 -0.83 -6.24
N PRO A 59 1.66 0.36 -6.79
CA PRO A 59 2.73 1.24 -7.29
C PRO A 59 3.68 1.67 -6.16
N THR A 60 3.15 1.96 -4.97
CA THR A 60 3.95 2.42 -3.84
C THR A 60 4.99 1.37 -3.41
N ILE A 61 4.63 0.08 -3.39
CA ILE A 61 5.58 -0.98 -3.02
C ILE A 61 6.68 -1.16 -4.07
N VAL A 62 6.35 -0.99 -5.36
CA VAL A 62 7.35 -1.04 -6.44
C VAL A 62 8.36 0.10 -6.28
N PHE A 63 7.89 1.32 -6.03
CA PHE A 63 8.78 2.46 -5.79
C PHE A 63 9.62 2.29 -4.53
N TYR A 64 9.04 1.77 -3.44
CA TYR A 64 9.78 1.47 -2.22
C TYR A 64 10.98 0.56 -2.50
N TYR A 65 10.76 -0.58 -3.18
CA TYR A 65 11.86 -1.49 -3.51
C TYR A 65 12.89 -0.89 -4.47
N TYR A 66 12.44 -0.09 -5.45
CA TYR A 66 13.35 0.58 -6.38
C TYR A 66 14.30 1.54 -5.65
N PHE A 67 13.78 2.40 -4.77
CA PHE A 67 14.59 3.36 -4.03
C PHE A 67 15.47 2.70 -2.98
N SER A 68 14.97 1.67 -2.27
CA SER A 68 15.79 0.91 -1.32
C SER A 68 16.98 0.27 -2.02
N ARG A 69 16.77 -0.41 -3.15
CA ARG A 69 17.88 -1.00 -3.92
C ARG A 69 18.89 0.04 -4.40
N LYS A 70 18.41 1.21 -4.84
CA LYS A 70 19.30 2.30 -5.27
C LYS A 70 20.15 2.84 -4.11
N ALA A 71 19.56 2.97 -2.92
CA ALA A 71 20.29 3.38 -1.72
C ALA A 71 21.34 2.34 -1.31
N ASP A 72 21.00 1.06 -1.31
CA ASP A 72 21.92 -0.02 -0.98
C ASP A 72 23.12 -0.05 -1.94
N MET A 73 22.88 0.13 -3.24
CA MET A 73 23.95 0.20 -4.24
C MET A 73 24.89 1.39 -4.01
N LEU A 74 24.36 2.55 -3.63
CA LEU A 74 25.17 3.73 -3.30
C LEU A 74 26.02 3.49 -2.06
N ILE A 75 25.48 2.81 -1.03
CA ILE A 75 26.23 2.46 0.18
C ILE A 75 27.40 1.53 -0.17
N ILE A 76 27.16 0.50 -0.98
CA ILE A 76 28.21 -0.43 -1.44
C ILE A 76 29.31 0.31 -2.21
N GLU A 77 28.93 1.27 -3.07
CA GLU A 77 29.89 2.08 -3.81
C GLU A 77 30.73 2.97 -2.87
N MET A 78 30.10 3.58 -1.87
CA MET A 78 30.79 4.37 -0.85
C MET A 78 31.78 3.52 -0.05
N GLU A 79 31.40 2.32 0.38
CA GLU A 79 32.28 1.39 1.10
C GLU A 79 33.50 1.00 0.24
N LYS A 80 33.27 0.69 -1.04
CA LYS A 80 34.35 0.37 -1.98
C LYS A 80 35.32 1.53 -2.16
N ASN A 81 34.82 2.75 -2.24
CA ASN A 81 35.65 3.95 -2.37
C ASN A 81 36.44 4.24 -1.07
N ALA A 82 35.83 4.05 0.10
CA ALA A 82 36.52 4.18 1.39
C ALA A 82 37.66 3.16 1.53
N LEU A 83 37.42 1.89 1.16
CA LEU A 83 38.46 0.85 1.17
C LEU A 83 39.60 1.15 0.19
N ARG A 84 39.30 1.69 -1.00
CA ARG A 84 40.33 2.16 -1.93
C ARG A 84 41.19 3.26 -1.32
N MET A 85 40.57 4.24 -0.66
CA MET A 85 41.29 5.34 -0.04
C MET A 85 42.20 4.86 1.09
N LEU A 86 41.72 3.93 1.92
CA LEU A 86 42.54 3.29 2.96
C LEU A 86 43.73 2.51 2.38
N ASN A 87 43.52 1.78 1.29
CA ASN A 87 44.59 1.02 0.64
C ASN A 87 45.67 1.91 0.04
N ILE A 88 45.32 3.11 -0.43
CA ILE A 88 46.30 4.09 -0.91
C ILE A 88 47.10 4.66 0.27
N LEU A 89 46.44 5.06 1.36
CA LEU A 89 47.09 5.60 2.56
C LEU A 89 48.00 4.59 3.26
N LYS A 90 47.66 3.29 3.25
CA LYS A 90 48.51 2.22 3.81
C LYS A 90 49.71 1.84 2.94
N ARG A 91 49.80 2.37 1.72
CA ARG A 91 50.87 2.02 0.76
C ARG A 91 52.04 3.01 0.79
N GLU A 92 52.04 3.95 1.73
CA GLU A 92 53.19 4.73 2.20
C GLU A 92 53.64 4.22 3.57
#